data_AF-A0A7W9Q3N7-F1
#
_entry.id   AF-A0A7W9Q3N7-F1
#
_cell.length_a   1.000
_cell.length_b   1.000
_cell.length_c   1.000
_cell.angle_alpha   90.00
_cell.angle_beta   90.00
_cell.angle_gamma   90.00
#
_symmetry.space_group_name_H-M   'P 1'
#
loop_
_entity.id
_entity.type
_entity.pdbx_description
1 polymer ?
#
loop_
_entity_poly.entity_id
_entity_poly.type
_entity_poly.pdbx_seq_one_letter_code
_entity_poly.pdbx_strand_id
1 'polypeptide(L)' 'MPDDLYQRYQAAHRAYESHADSCDAACTRDTPQCRAGHGLFASFARLQDAYLTRLKQRRTR' A
#
# COMPACT_ATOMS: atom_id res chain seq x y z
N MET A 1 -19.20 8.50 0.36
CA MET A 1 -18.59 8.22 1.66
C MET A 1 -17.10 8.51 1.58
N PRO A 2 -16.56 9.44 2.37
CA PRO A 2 -15.12 9.60 2.50
C PRO A 2 -14.60 8.41 3.31
N ASP A 3 -13.70 7.55 2.86
CA ASP A 3 -13.04 7.38 1.58
C ASP A 3 -12.81 5.86 1.46
N ASP A 4 -13.70 5.13 0.79
CA ASP A 4 -13.55 3.67 0.51
C ASP A 4 -12.13 3.33 0.02
N LEU A 5 -11.59 4.25 -0.78
CA LEU A 5 -10.26 4.14 -1.36
C LEU A 5 -9.15 4.35 -0.31
N TYR A 6 -9.35 5.25 0.65
CA TYR A 6 -8.44 5.44 1.78
C TYR A 6 -8.46 4.26 2.75
N GLN A 7 -9.62 3.66 3.01
CA GLN A 7 -9.74 2.44 3.81
C GLN A 7 -9.03 1.25 3.13
N ARG A 8 -9.22 1.08 1.82
CA ARG A 8 -8.50 0.05 1.04
C ARG A 8 -7.00 0.28 1.04
N TYR A 9 -6.58 1.54 0.88
CA TYR A 9 -5.18 1.94 1.00
C TYR A 9 -4.58 1.59 2.37
N GLN A 10 -5.28 1.93 3.47
CA GLN A 10 -4.82 1.58 4.82
C GLN A 10 -4.77 0.07 5.04
N ALA A 11 -5.75 -0.68 4.54
CA ALA A 11 -5.75 -2.14 4.67
C ALA A 11 -4.54 -2.76 3.93
N ALA A 12 -4.23 -2.29 2.73
CA ALA A 12 -3.05 -2.72 1.98
C ALA A 12 -1.73 -2.35 2.70
N HIS A 13 -1.66 -1.16 3.31
CA HIS A 13 -0.51 -0.75 4.12
C HIS A 13 -0.32 -1.67 5.34
N ARG A 14 -1.39 -1.94 6.11
CA ARG A 14 -1.31 -2.85 7.26
C ARG A 14 -0.93 -4.27 6.86
N ALA A 15 -1.42 -4.76 5.72
CA ALA A 15 -1.03 -6.06 5.20
C ALA A 15 0.47 -6.09 4.82
N TYR A 16 1.00 -5.02 4.21
CA TYR A 16 2.42 -4.87 3.92
C TYR A 16 3.27 -4.83 5.21
N GLU A 17 2.86 -4.04 6.21
CA GLU A 17 3.58 -3.95 7.48
C GLU A 17 3.54 -5.27 8.26
N SER A 18 2.38 -5.90 8.35
CA SER A 18 2.25 -7.22 8.98
C SER A 18 3.08 -8.27 8.26
N HIS A 19 3.18 -8.19 6.93
CA HIS A 19 4.06 -9.07 6.17
C HIS A 19 5.53 -8.78 6.43
N ALA A 20 5.95 -7.51 6.52
CA ALA A 20 7.32 -7.16 6.85
C ALA A 20 7.72 -7.59 8.27
N ASP A 21 6.77 -7.58 9.20
CA ASP A 21 6.97 -8.03 10.60
C ASP A 21 7.03 -9.57 10.71
N SER A 22 6.21 -10.27 9.93
CA SER A 22 6.13 -11.74 9.95
C SER A 22 7.04 -12.45 8.94
N CYS A 23 7.59 -11.76 7.94
CA CYS A 23 8.46 -12.40 6.96
C CYS A 23 9.86 -12.58 7.55
N ASP A 24 10.36 -13.82 7.52
CA ASP A 24 11.70 -14.21 7.98
C ASP A 24 12.81 -13.30 7.47
N ALA A 25 13.94 -13.29 8.19
CA ALA A 25 15.08 -12.36 8.10
C ALA A 25 15.66 -12.03 6.70
N ALA A 26 15.25 -12.72 5.64
CA ALA A 26 15.57 -12.40 4.24
C ALA A 26 14.64 -11.34 3.62
N CYS A 27 13.49 -11.06 4.26
CA CYS A 27 12.59 -9.97 3.91
C CYS A 27 12.96 -8.71 4.67
N THR A 28 13.87 -7.90 4.15
CA THR A 28 14.08 -6.57 4.71
C THR A 28 12.85 -5.68 4.45
N ARG A 29 12.41 -4.94 5.47
CA ARG A 29 11.27 -4.00 5.40
C ARG A 29 11.40 -2.97 4.28
N ASP A 30 12.64 -2.60 3.95
CA ASP A 30 13.00 -1.68 2.86
C ASP A 30 13.15 -2.36 1.50
N THR A 31 13.43 -3.67 1.47
CA THR A 31 13.68 -4.44 0.25
C THR A 31 13.06 -5.82 0.38
N PRO A 32 11.72 -5.93 0.26
CA PRO A 32 11.06 -7.21 0.24
C PRO A 32 11.50 -8.00 -1.00
N GLN A 33 12.50 -8.87 -0.84
CA GLN A 33 12.90 -9.85 -1.86
C GLN A 33 11.87 -10.98 -1.99
N CYS A 34 10.88 -11.03 -1.10
CA CYS A 34 9.76 -11.95 -1.19
C CYS A 34 8.77 -11.55 -2.29
N ARG A 35 8.30 -12.56 -3.02
CA ARG A 35 7.22 -12.41 -4.00
C ARG A 35 5.93 -11.86 -3.36
N ALA A 36 5.68 -12.21 -2.10
CA ALA A 36 4.52 -11.75 -1.33
C ALA A 36 4.60 -10.25 -1.01
N GLY A 37 5.72 -9.77 -0.43
CA GLY A 37 5.95 -8.35 -0.15
C GLY A 37 5.96 -7.49 -1.41
N HIS A 38 6.49 -8.00 -2.53
CA HIS A 38 6.42 -7.30 -3.81
C HIS A 38 4.97 -7.15 -4.32
N GLY A 39 4.13 -8.17 -4.15
CA GLY A 39 2.71 -8.12 -4.46
C GLY A 39 1.92 -7.16 -3.56
N LEU A 40 2.25 -7.12 -2.27
CA LEU A 40 1.65 -6.22 -1.28
C LEU A 40 2.05 -4.77 -1.55
N PHE A 41 3.34 -4.51 -1.83
CA PHE A 41 3.84 -3.19 -2.21
C PHE A 41 3.21 -2.68 -3.50
N ALA A 42 3.11 -3.52 -4.54
CA ALA A 42 2.46 -3.14 -5.80
C ALA A 42 0.97 -2.78 -5.61
N SER A 43 0.27 -3.52 -4.75
CA SER A 43 -1.12 -3.25 -4.39
C SER A 43 -1.26 -1.92 -3.63
N PHE A 44 -0.39 -1.69 -2.65
CA PHE A 44 -0.31 -0.45 -1.89
C PHE A 44 -0.02 0.75 -2.79
N ALA A 45 0.99 0.65 -3.67
CA ALA A 45 1.38 1.71 -4.59
C ALA A 45 0.25 2.11 -5.54
N ARG A 46 -0.50 1.12 -6.09
CA ARG A 46 -1.69 1.40 -6.91
C ARG A 46 -2.77 2.17 -6.16
N LEU A 47 -3.04 1.79 -4.91
CA LEU A 47 -4.07 2.45 -4.10
C LEU A 47 -3.64 3.85 -3.67
N GLN A 48 -2.35 4.05 -3.36
CA GLN A 48 -1.78 5.35 -3.09
C GLN A 48 -1.88 6.27 -4.31
N ASP A 49 -1.51 5.78 -5.49
CA ASP A 49 -1.62 6.54 -6.75
C ASP A 49 -3.07 6.94 -7.05
N ALA A 50 -4.01 6.01 -6.91
CA ALA A 50 -5.44 6.29 -7.07
C ALA A 50 -5.94 7.34 -6.06
N TYR A 51 -5.43 7.31 -4.82
CA TYR A 51 -5.78 8.28 -3.78
C TYR A 51 -5.25 9.66 -4.13
N LEU A 52 -3.97 9.75 -4.48
CA LEU A 52 -3.31 11.00 -4.88
C LEU A 52 -3.95 11.61 -6.12
N THR A 53 -4.27 10.78 -7.13
CA THR A 53 -4.99 11.20 -8.34
C THR A 53 -6.36 11.79 -8.00
N ARG A 54 -7.12 11.11 -7.15
CA ARG A 54 -8.42 11.61 -6.67
C ARG A 54 -8.27 12.93 -5.89
N LEU A 55 -7.25 13.04 -5.05
CA LEU A 55 -6.97 14.24 -4.26
C LEU A 55 -6.62 15.43 -5.17
N LYS A 56 -5.83 15.18 -6.22
CA LYS A 56 -5.47 16.16 -7.25
C LYS A 56 -6.71 16.65 -8.00
N GLN A 57 -7.56 15.74 -8.46
CA GLN A 57 -8.83 16.08 -9.12
C GLN A 57 -9.77 16.90 -8.23
N ARG A 58 -9.83 16.62 -6.92
CA ARG A 58 -10.61 17.41 -5.96
C ARG A 58 -10.05 18.81 -5.74
N ARG A 59 -8.73 19.00 -5.87
CA ARG A 59 -8.06 20.30 -5.67
C ARG A 59 -8.11 21.20 -6.90
N THR A 60 -8.31 20.64 -8.10
CA THR A 60 -8.41 21.40 -9.37
C THR A 60 -9.85 21.81 -9.71
N ARG A 61 -10.82 21.51 -8.85
CA ARG A 61 -12.24 21.88 -8.99
C ARG A 61 -12.60 22.99 -8.03
#